data_AF-A0A7X8AJT3-F1
#
_entry.id   AF-A0A7X8AJT3-F1
#
_cell.length_a   1.000
_cell.length_b   1.000
_cell.length_c   1.000
_cell.angle_alpha   90.00
_cell.angle_beta   90.00
_cell.angle_gamma   90.00
#
_symmetry.space_group_name_H-M   'P 1'
#
loop_
_entity.id
_entity.type
_entity.pdbx_description
1 polymer ?
#
loop_
_entity_poly.entity_id
_entity_poly.type
_entity_poly.pdbx_seq_one_letter_code
_entity_poly.pdbx_strand_id
1 'polypeptide(L)'
;IYKSVKDEPVKVVGDYTCIVVRNDLDEDLVYNLCKAMHENQDTLAKAVVDMKELDPATAIPGDPIKSHAGAVKYWTEAASKK
;
A
#
# COMPACT_ATOMS: atom_id res chain seq x y z
N ILE A 1 -11.48 18.43 -7.96
CA ILE A 1 -12.86 18.18 -7.48
C ILE A 1 -13.79 18.24 -8.70
N TYR A 2 -14.59 17.20 -8.93
CA TYR A 2 -15.53 17.17 -10.06
C TYR A 2 -16.57 18.28 -9.93
N LYS A 3 -16.93 18.95 -11.04
CA LYS A 3 -17.89 20.09 -11.04
C LYS A 3 -19.29 19.72 -10.54
N SER A 4 -19.63 18.43 -10.55
CA SER A 4 -20.88 17.87 -10.04
C SER A 4 -20.91 17.66 -8.53
N VAL A 5 -19.75 17.68 -7.86
CA VAL A 5 -19.62 17.54 -6.40
C VAL A 5 -19.68 18.95 -5.79
N LYS A 6 -20.73 19.20 -5.00
CA LYS A 6 -20.96 20.46 -4.27
C LYS A 6 -20.41 20.35 -2.83
N ASP A 7 -20.94 21.13 -1.90
CA ASP A 7 -20.44 21.25 -0.52
C ASP A 7 -20.85 20.08 0.40
N GLU A 8 -21.79 19.25 -0.02
CA GLU A 8 -22.27 18.08 0.73
C GLU A 8 -21.42 16.83 0.39
N PRO A 9 -20.97 16.04 1.39
CA PRO A 9 -20.28 14.78 1.15
C PRO A 9 -21.12 13.82 0.30
N VAL A 10 -20.57 13.36 -0.82
CA VAL A 10 -21.24 12.40 -1.70
C VAL A 10 -20.80 10.99 -1.30
N LYS A 11 -21.76 10.11 -0.98
CA LYS A 11 -21.48 8.70 -0.75
C LYS A 11 -21.05 8.05 -2.07
N VAL A 12 -19.89 7.41 -2.05
CA VAL A 12 -19.31 6.72 -3.20
C VAL A 12 -18.86 5.31 -2.80
N VAL A 13 -18.64 4.47 -3.80
CA VAL A 13 -17.91 3.22 -3.65
C VAL A 13 -16.43 3.48 -3.96
N GLY A 14 -15.55 2.85 -3.22
CA GLY A 14 -14.10 2.92 -3.43
C GLY A 14 -13.48 1.54 -3.29
N ASP A 15 -12.28 1.39 -3.82
CA ASP A 15 -11.45 0.20 -3.65
C ASP A 15 -10.04 0.64 -3.24
N TYR A 16 -9.23 -0.30 -2.76
CA TYR A 16 -7.87 -0.03 -2.32
C TYR A 16 -6.88 -0.05 -3.49
N THR A 17 -5.97 0.92 -3.51
CA THR A 17 -4.81 0.87 -4.39
C THR A 17 -3.86 -0.22 -3.90
N CYS A 18 -3.53 -1.18 -4.77
CA CYS A 18 -2.62 -2.27 -4.44
C CYS A 18 -1.56 -2.46 -5.52
N ILE A 19 -0.44 -3.08 -5.14
CA ILE A 19 0.59 -3.55 -6.07
C ILE A 19 0.50 -5.06 -6.14
N VAL A 20 0.28 -5.57 -7.36
CA VAL A 20 0.23 -7.00 -7.63
C VAL A 20 1.54 -7.43 -8.27
N VAL A 21 2.12 -8.49 -7.73
CA VAL A 21 3.35 -9.11 -8.23
C VAL A 21 3.09 -10.57 -8.60
N ARG A 22 3.99 -11.16 -9.37
CA ARG A 22 3.97 -12.62 -9.57
C ARG A 22 4.31 -13.33 -8.27
N ASN A 23 3.76 -14.52 -8.11
CA ASN A 23 3.96 -15.34 -6.91
C ASN A 23 5.36 -15.99 -6.82
N ASP A 24 6.10 -16.01 -7.93
CA ASP A 24 7.39 -16.66 -8.07
C ASP A 24 8.56 -15.66 -8.15
N LEU A 25 8.33 -14.42 -7.74
CA LEU A 25 9.42 -13.48 -7.53
C LEU A 25 10.21 -13.86 -6.28
N ASP A 26 11.50 -13.55 -6.29
CA ASP A 26 12.35 -13.79 -5.12
C ASP A 26 11.83 -13.02 -3.90
N GLU A 27 11.83 -13.66 -2.73
CA GLU A 27 11.37 -13.06 -1.48
C GLU A 27 12.12 -11.78 -1.14
N ASP A 28 13.44 -11.79 -1.32
CA ASP A 28 14.30 -10.63 -1.05
C ASP A 28 13.99 -9.46 -1.99
N LEU A 29 13.64 -9.74 -3.25
CA LEU A 29 13.25 -8.70 -4.19
C LEU A 29 11.96 -8.01 -3.73
N VAL A 30 10.95 -8.80 -3.36
CA VAL A 30 9.66 -8.25 -2.92
C VAL A 30 9.79 -7.54 -1.57
N TYR A 31 10.58 -8.08 -0.65
CA TYR A 31 10.90 -7.42 0.62
C TYR A 31 11.54 -6.04 0.39
N ASN A 32 12.56 -5.98 -0.48
CA ASN A 32 13.25 -4.73 -0.80
C ASN A 32 12.35 -3.73 -1.54
N LEU A 33 11.40 -4.21 -2.37
CA LEU A 33 10.40 -3.34 -2.99
C LEU A 33 9.51 -2.67 -1.93
N CYS A 34 8.93 -3.44 -1.00
CA CYS A 34 8.11 -2.91 0.09
C CYS A 34 8.89 -1.89 0.93
N LYS A 35 10.15 -2.21 1.25
CA LYS A 35 11.07 -1.32 1.96
C LYS A 35 11.30 -0.01 1.22
N ALA A 36 11.65 -0.09 -0.06
CA ALA A 36 11.90 1.09 -0.87
C ALA A 36 10.66 1.98 -0.96
N MET A 37 9.46 1.39 -1.08
CA MET A 37 8.21 2.16 -1.11
C MET A 37 7.95 2.91 0.19
N HIS A 38 8.05 2.21 1.33
CA HIS A 38 7.78 2.80 2.65
C HIS A 38 8.80 3.86 3.02
N GLU A 39 10.10 3.58 2.86
CA GLU A 39 11.18 4.52 3.23
C GLU A 39 11.26 5.74 2.30
N ASN A 40 10.66 5.68 1.11
CA ASN A 40 10.65 6.79 0.14
C ASN A 40 9.24 7.32 -0.14
N GLN A 41 8.31 7.06 0.77
CA GLN A 41 6.90 7.41 0.63
C GLN A 41 6.67 8.90 0.33
N ASP A 42 7.39 9.80 1.01
CA ASP A 42 7.31 11.25 0.75
C ASP A 42 7.71 11.64 -0.67
N THR A 43 8.67 10.92 -1.26
CA THR A 43 9.09 11.18 -2.64
C THR A 43 8.05 10.64 -3.62
N LEU A 44 7.53 9.44 -3.38
CA LEU A 44 6.47 8.84 -4.21
C LEU A 44 5.17 9.65 -4.13
N ALA A 45 4.87 10.23 -2.97
CA ALA A 45 3.72 11.10 -2.73
C ALA A 45 3.71 12.39 -3.57
N LYS A 46 4.88 12.80 -4.11
CA LYS A 46 4.95 13.94 -5.05
C LYS A 46 4.35 13.60 -6.41
N ALA A 47 4.35 12.32 -6.79
CA ALA A 47 3.77 11.84 -8.04
C ALA A 47 2.34 11.32 -7.83
N VAL A 48 2.12 10.53 -6.77
CA VAL A 48 0.82 9.92 -6.44
C VAL A 48 0.53 10.19 -4.97
N VAL A 49 -0.34 11.15 -4.68
CA VAL A 49 -0.60 11.64 -3.31
C VAL A 49 -1.03 10.54 -2.34
N ASP A 50 -1.78 9.56 -2.82
CA ASP A 50 -2.31 8.41 -2.07
C ASP A 50 -1.20 7.55 -1.46
N MET A 51 0.04 7.65 -1.94
CA MET A 51 1.18 7.00 -1.31
C MET A 51 1.34 7.42 0.15
N LYS A 52 0.87 8.61 0.57
CA LYS A 52 0.85 9.04 1.98
C LYS A 52 -0.01 8.17 2.89
N GLU A 53 -0.92 7.39 2.34
CA GLU A 53 -1.81 6.50 3.08
C GLU A 53 -1.21 5.10 3.28
N LEU A 54 -0.03 4.82 2.72
CA LEU A 54 0.68 3.56 2.93
C LEU A 54 1.10 3.41 4.40
N ASP A 55 0.41 2.53 5.12
CA ASP A 55 0.63 2.24 6.53
C ASP A 55 0.97 0.74 6.70
N PRO A 56 2.15 0.39 7.27
CA PRO A 56 2.50 -1.00 7.58
C PRO A 56 1.45 -1.78 8.36
N ALA A 57 0.67 -1.13 9.22
CA ALA A 57 -0.37 -1.78 10.01
C ALA A 57 -1.56 -2.29 9.16
N THR A 58 -1.73 -1.75 7.94
CA THR A 58 -2.84 -2.09 7.04
C THR A 58 -2.39 -2.59 5.66
N ALA A 59 -1.08 -2.59 5.39
CA ALA A 59 -0.51 -2.96 4.10
C ALA A 59 -0.68 -4.44 3.71
N ILE A 60 -0.93 -5.33 4.67
CA ILE A 60 -1.26 -6.74 4.40
C ILE A 60 -2.79 -6.87 4.34
N PRO A 61 -3.39 -7.14 3.16
CA PRO A 61 -4.82 -7.38 3.04
C PRO A 61 -5.25 -8.65 3.79
N GLY A 62 -6.52 -8.67 4.21
CA GLY A 62 -7.14 -9.85 4.81
C GLY A 62 -7.49 -10.94 3.80
N ASP A 63 -7.95 -12.08 4.31
CA ASP A 63 -8.40 -13.21 3.50
C ASP A 63 -9.58 -12.82 2.58
N PRO A 64 -9.65 -13.38 1.35
CA PRO A 64 -8.83 -14.48 0.81
C PRO A 64 -7.57 -14.03 0.05
N ILE A 65 -7.18 -12.76 0.13
CA ILE A 65 -6.07 -12.20 -0.66
C ILE A 65 -4.74 -12.63 -0.04
N LYS A 66 -3.99 -13.46 -0.78
CA LYS A 66 -2.66 -13.92 -0.32
C LYS A 66 -1.59 -12.89 -0.70
N SER A 67 -0.86 -12.42 0.30
CA SER A 67 0.31 -11.57 0.10
C SER A 67 1.58 -12.40 -0.11
N HIS A 68 2.51 -11.88 -0.91
CA HIS A 68 3.81 -12.51 -1.13
C HIS A 68 4.61 -12.59 0.18
N ALA A 69 5.35 -13.68 0.40
CA ALA A 69 6.08 -13.92 1.66
C ALA A 69 7.05 -12.78 2.03
N GLY A 70 7.79 -12.26 1.04
CA GLY A 70 8.66 -11.09 1.22
C GLY A 70 7.92 -9.83 1.69
N ALA A 71 6.70 -9.59 1.20
CA ALA A 71 5.86 -8.47 1.62
C ALA A 71 5.32 -8.68 3.05
N VAL A 72 4.81 -9.89 3.35
CA VAL A 72 4.34 -10.25 4.70
C VAL A 72 5.45 -10.02 5.72
N LYS A 73 6.68 -10.46 5.41
CA LYS A 73 7.84 -10.27 6.27
C LYS A 73 8.10 -8.78 6.53
N TYR A 74 8.26 -7.97 5.49
CA TYR A 74 8.57 -6.54 5.65
C TYR A 74 7.50 -5.79 6.44
N TRP A 75 6.22 -5.92 6.04
CA TRP A 75 5.14 -5.17 6.66
C TRP A 75 4.89 -5.60 8.11
N THR A 76 5.05 -6.88 8.44
CA THR A 76 4.98 -7.36 9.83
C THR A 76 6.09 -6.74 10.71
N GLU A 77 7.33 -6.70 10.20
CA GLU A 77 8.46 -6.09 10.91
C GLU A 77 8.28 -4.58 11.09
N ALA A 78 7.83 -3.88 10.04
CA ALA A 78 7.60 -2.45 10.06
C ALA A 78 6.44 -2.07 11.00
N ALA A 79 5.35 -2.82 11.04
CA ALA A 79 4.23 -2.60 11.95
C ALA A 79 4.61 -2.85 13.43
N SER A 80 5.60 -3.71 13.68
CA SER A 80 6.07 -4.03 15.03
C SER A 80 7.01 -2.98 15.62
N LYS A 81 7.62 -2.14 14.78
CA LYS A 81 8.51 -1.04 15.19
C LYS A 81 7.68 0.21 15.47
N LYS A 82 7.08 0.28 16.66
CA LYS A 82 6.52 1.52 17.21
C LYS A 82 7.60 2.43 17.78
#